data_AF-A0A7Z9L129-F1
#
_entry.id   AF-A0A7Z9L129-F1
#
_cell.length_a   1.000
_cell.length_b   1.000
_cell.length_c   1.000
_cell.angle_alpha   90.00
_cell.angle_beta   90.00
_cell.angle_gamma   90.00
#
_symmetry.space_group_name_H-M   'P 1'
#
loop_
_entity.id
_entity.type
_entity.pdbx_description
1 polymer ?
#
loop_
_entity_poly.entity_id
_entity_poly.type
_entity_poly.pdbx_seq_one_letter_code
_entity_poly.pdbx_strand_id
1 'polypeptide(L)'
;MEMRENNYYTINDALAELNISRATLYSKINSGKIKSEKIGKNRFVYIDDEVRQEHMSIKRSIEQDEQTDKQTVELLKEQLEYFKKQAETLQAQVAEQAHQFAEASHQMAEASQRHDTIVMTLTTTIENQQLQLQEGKSVSFLKRIFGMS
;
A
#
# COMPACT_ATOMS: atom_id res chain seq x y z
N MET A 1 47.77 -43.60 14.69
CA MET A 1 47.22 -42.32 14.21
C MET A 1 47.64 -42.23 12.75
N GLU A 2 46.79 -42.70 11.85
CA GLU A 2 47.15 -42.89 10.43
C GLU A 2 47.28 -41.53 9.74
N MET A 3 48.45 -41.30 9.13
CA MET A 3 48.69 -40.17 8.26
C MET A 3 47.83 -40.33 7.00
N ARG A 4 46.92 -39.40 6.73
CA ARG A 4 46.33 -39.27 5.40
C ARG A 4 47.38 -38.68 4.47
N GLU A 5 48.09 -39.57 3.80
CA GLU A 5 49.07 -39.23 2.77
C GLU A 5 48.39 -38.47 1.61
N ASN A 6 48.88 -37.24 1.38
CA ASN A 6 48.58 -36.32 0.29
C ASN A 6 47.15 -35.74 0.19
N ASN A 7 46.92 -34.63 0.92
CA ASN A 7 45.83 -33.67 0.70
C ASN A 7 45.95 -32.88 -0.63
N TYR A 8 46.63 -33.44 -1.64
CA TYR A 8 46.83 -32.84 -2.95
C TYR A 8 45.86 -33.44 -3.95
N TYR A 9 44.99 -32.60 -4.48
CA TYR A 9 43.95 -32.96 -5.44
C TYR A 9 44.31 -32.44 -6.82
N THR A 10 43.94 -33.16 -7.88
CA THR A 10 44.00 -32.55 -9.22
C THR A 10 43.01 -31.40 -9.30
N ILE A 11 43.14 -30.53 -10.31
CA ILE A 11 42.16 -29.45 -10.52
C ILE A 11 40.75 -30.01 -10.60
N ASN A 12 40.52 -31.12 -11.29
CA ASN A 12 39.16 -31.65 -11.45
C ASN A 12 38.62 -32.24 -10.14
N ASP A 13 39.46 -32.92 -9.37
CA ASP A 13 39.05 -33.48 -8.08
C ASP A 13 38.79 -32.37 -7.05
N ALA A 14 39.60 -31.31 -7.07
CA ALA A 14 39.40 -30.14 -6.22
C ALA A 14 38.09 -29.41 -6.53
N LEU A 15 37.66 -29.37 -7.80
CA LEU A 15 36.38 -28.79 -8.19
C LEU A 15 35.21 -29.63 -7.66
N ALA A 16 35.34 -30.95 -7.71
CA ALA A 16 34.32 -31.86 -7.18
C ALA A 16 34.24 -31.79 -5.66
N GLU A 17 35.38 -31.82 -4.98
CA GLU A 17 35.50 -31.80 -3.52
C GLU A 17 34.97 -30.49 -2.91
N LEU A 18 35.32 -29.35 -3.51
CA LEU A 18 34.89 -28.03 -3.02
C LEU A 18 33.56 -27.58 -3.64
N ASN A 19 33.04 -28.32 -4.62
CA ASN A 19 31.84 -27.99 -5.40
C ASN A 19 31.84 -26.53 -5.91
N ILE A 20 32.94 -26.11 -6.52
CA ILE A 20 33.12 -24.75 -7.05
C ILE A 20 33.47 -24.73 -8.52
N SER A 21 33.27 -23.59 -9.17
CA SER A 21 33.67 -23.40 -10.56
C SER A 21 35.19 -23.34 -10.72
N ARG A 22 35.66 -23.69 -11.92
CA ARG A 22 37.08 -23.61 -12.30
C ARG A 22 37.64 -22.20 -12.13
N ALA A 23 36.87 -21.17 -12.50
CA ALA A 23 37.25 -19.78 -12.34
C ALA A 23 37.43 -19.39 -10.87
N THR A 24 36.50 -19.82 -10.00
CA THR A 24 36.54 -19.59 -8.56
C THR A 24 37.77 -20.24 -7.93
N LEU A 25 38.07 -21.49 -8.32
CA LEU A 25 39.25 -22.21 -7.83
C LEU A 25 40.55 -21.47 -8.20
N TYR A 26 40.70 -21.05 -9.46
CA TYR A 26 41.89 -20.27 -9.87
C TYR A 26 41.97 -18.91 -9.18
N SER A 27 40.85 -18.23 -8.96
CA SER A 27 40.82 -16.96 -8.21
C SER A 27 41.33 -17.16 -6.77
N LYS A 28 40.91 -18.24 -6.11
CA LYS A 28 41.37 -18.59 -4.75
C LYS A 28 42.85 -18.98 -4.70
N ILE A 29 43.35 -19.65 -5.74
CA ILE A 29 44.79 -19.95 -5.86
C ILE A 29 45.60 -18.67 -6.10
N ASN A 30 45.14 -17.80 -7.01
CA ASN A 30 45.84 -16.56 -7.35
C ASN A 30 45.86 -15.55 -6.19
N SER A 31 44.81 -15.54 -5.36
CA SER A 31 44.74 -14.74 -4.13
C SER A 31 45.51 -15.36 -2.95
N GLY A 32 46.14 -16.53 -3.13
CA GLY A 32 46.91 -17.22 -2.10
C GLY A 32 46.07 -17.89 -1.01
N LYS A 33 44.74 -17.87 -1.12
CA LYS A 33 43.82 -18.50 -0.16
C LYS A 33 43.88 -20.03 -0.21
N ILE A 34 44.22 -20.60 -1.36
CA ILE A 34 44.42 -22.04 -1.53
C ILE A 34 45.82 -22.28 -2.08
N LYS A 35 46.57 -23.13 -1.41
CA LYS A 35 47.91 -23.53 -1.86
C LYS A 35 47.80 -24.45 -3.07
N SER A 36 48.67 -24.25 -4.05
CA SER A 36 48.75 -25.13 -5.22
C SER A 36 50.20 -25.37 -5.60
N GLU A 37 50.52 -26.57 -6.05
CA GLU A 37 51.84 -26.96 -6.53
C GLU A 37 51.76 -27.41 -7.99
N LYS A 38 52.77 -27.05 -8.79
CA LYS A 38 52.87 -27.49 -10.19
C LYS A 38 53.95 -28.57 -10.29
N ILE A 39 53.52 -29.80 -10.59
CA ILE A 39 54.42 -30.95 -10.77
C ILE A 39 54.35 -31.34 -12.26
N GLY A 40 55.42 -31.02 -12.99
CA GLY A 40 55.50 -31.22 -14.45
C GLY A 40 54.48 -30.37 -15.22
N LYS A 41 53.59 -31.03 -15.97
CA LYS A 41 52.50 -30.38 -16.73
C LYS A 41 51.22 -30.18 -15.90
N ASN A 42 51.12 -30.85 -14.75
CA ASN A 42 49.89 -30.87 -13.95
C ASN A 42 50.00 -29.93 -12.75
N ARG A 43 48.87 -29.35 -12.35
CA ARG A 43 48.74 -28.55 -11.12
C ARG A 43 47.91 -29.32 -10.12
N PHE A 44 48.40 -29.39 -8.89
CA PHE A 44 47.76 -30.00 -7.74
C PHE A 44 47.39 -28.92 -6.73
N VAL A 45 46.26 -29.11 -6.07
CA VAL A 45 45.67 -28.16 -5.14
C VAL A 45 45.68 -28.81 -3.76
N TYR A 46 46.22 -28.10 -2.78
CA TYR A 46 46.24 -28.56 -1.41
C TYR A 46 44.93 -28.16 -0.72
N ILE A 47 44.16 -29.15 -0.28
CA ILE A 47 42.89 -28.94 0.42
C ILE A 47 43.04 -29.49 1.85
N ASP A 48 43.19 -28.58 2.81
CA ASP A 48 43.13 -28.93 4.23
C ASP A 48 41.72 -28.73 4.80
N ASP A 49 41.59 -29.07 6.08
CA ASP A 49 40.32 -28.95 6.80
C ASP A 49 39.89 -27.49 6.98
N GLU A 50 40.82 -26.53 6.96
CA GLU A 50 40.50 -25.09 7.02
C GLU A 50 39.81 -24.64 5.72
N VAL A 51 40.37 -25.01 4.56
CA VAL A 51 39.76 -24.72 3.25
C VAL A 51 38.38 -25.38 3.13
N ARG A 52 38.22 -26.62 3.62
CA ARG A 52 36.91 -27.30 3.65
C ARG A 52 35.89 -26.56 4.52
N GLN A 53 36.29 -26.13 5.72
CA GLN A 53 35.41 -25.44 6.66
C GLN A 53 35.01 -24.05 6.16
N GLU A 54 35.91 -23.29 5.55
CA GLU A 54 35.59 -21.99 4.94
C GLU A 54 34.49 -22.15 3.87
N HIS A 55 34.62 -23.16 3.01
CA HIS A 55 33.66 -23.41 1.94
C HIS A 55 32.29 -23.89 2.45
N MET A 56 32.26 -24.76 3.47
CA MET A 56 31.01 -25.21 4.09
C MET A 56 30.25 -24.07 4.79
N SER A 57 30.99 -23.15 5.41
CA SER A 57 30.42 -21.98 6.09
C SER A 57 29.71 -21.05 5.09
N ILE A 58 30.34 -20.78 3.94
CA ILE A 58 29.77 -19.93 2.89
C ILE A 58 28.50 -20.56 2.30
N LYS A 59 28.50 -21.87 2.06
CA LYS A 59 27.33 -22.57 1.50
C LYS A 59 26.10 -22.45 2.41
N ARG A 60 26.29 -22.60 3.73
CA ARG A 60 25.22 -22.45 4.72
C ARG A 60 24.66 -21.02 4.79
N SER A 61 25.51 -20.00 4.63
CA SER A 61 25.05 -18.61 4.62
C SER A 61 24.18 -18.29 3.40
N ILE A 62 24.52 -18.81 2.22
CA ILE A 62 23.75 -18.59 0.99
C ILE A 62 22.37 -19.28 1.06
N GLU A 63 22.32 -20.50 1.57
CA GLU A 63 21.06 -21.24 1.73
C GLU A 63 20.12 -20.59 2.76
N GLN A 64 20.67 -19.91 3.78
CA GLN A 64 19.90 -19.16 4.78
C GLN A 64 19.32 -17.86 4.20
N ASP A 65 20.04 -17.16 3.32
CA ASP A 65 19.54 -15.94 2.67
C ASP A 65 18.36 -16.25 1.72
N GLU A 66 18.45 -17.31 0.90
CA GLU A 66 17.37 -17.68 -0.02
C GLU A 66 16.06 -18.06 0.68
N GLN A 67 16.15 -18.65 1.87
CA GLN A 67 14.97 -18.99 2.67
C GLN A 67 14.35 -17.75 3.33
N THR A 68 15.18 -16.81 3.77
CA THR A 68 14.74 -15.55 4.39
C THR A 68 14.06 -14.64 3.34
N ASP A 69 14.57 -14.61 2.12
CA ASP A 69 13.97 -13.86 1.00
C ASP A 69 12.59 -14.37 0.61
N LYS A 70 12.34 -15.68 0.64
CA LYS A 70 11.00 -16.22 0.33
C LYS A 70 9.96 -15.83 1.38
N GLN A 71 10.32 -15.91 2.66
CA GLN A 71 9.43 -15.55 3.76
C GLN A 71 9.11 -14.06 3.80
N THR A 72 10.09 -13.21 3.52
CA THR A 72 9.87 -11.75 3.45
C THR A 72 9.00 -11.37 2.25
N VAL A 73 9.20 -11.98 1.09
CA VAL A 73 8.35 -11.75 -0.10
C VAL A 73 6.91 -12.21 0.15
N GLU A 74 6.70 -13.32 0.84
CA GLU A 74 5.36 -13.82 1.18
C GLU A 74 4.64 -12.86 2.14
N LEU A 75 5.33 -12.41 3.19
CA LEU A 75 4.78 -11.41 4.12
C LEU A 75 4.45 -10.07 3.42
N LEU A 76 5.30 -9.61 2.51
CA LEU A 76 5.07 -8.38 1.75
C LEU A 76 3.85 -8.50 0.84
N LYS A 77 3.60 -9.68 0.26
CA LYS A 77 2.39 -9.92 -0.56
C LYS A 77 1.13 -9.86 0.29
N GLU A 78 1.13 -10.48 1.46
CA GLU A 78 -0.01 -10.44 2.38
C GLU A 78 -0.32 -9.00 2.82
N GLN A 79 0.72 -8.21 3.13
CA GLN A 79 0.55 -6.80 3.48
C GLN A 79 -0.02 -5.97 2.32
N LEU A 80 0.46 -6.18 1.09
CA LEU A 80 -0.08 -5.50 -0.10
C LEU A 80 -1.54 -5.85 -0.34
N GLU A 81 -1.92 -7.12 -0.16
CA GLU A 81 -3.31 -7.55 -0.32
C GLU A 81 -4.21 -6.93 0.75
N TYR A 82 -3.75 -6.88 2.00
CA TYR A 82 -4.45 -6.18 3.08
C TYR A 82 -4.66 -4.70 2.76
N PHE A 83 -3.61 -3.98 2.38
CA PHE A 83 -3.72 -2.55 2.08
C PHE A 83 -4.59 -2.28 0.86
N LYS A 84 -4.53 -3.14 -0.17
CA LYS A 84 -5.42 -3.05 -1.33
C LYS A 84 -6.88 -3.17 -0.91
N LYS A 85 -7.21 -4.17 -0.10
CA LYS A 85 -8.58 -4.36 0.41
C LYS A 85 -9.04 -3.17 1.26
N GLN A 86 -8.16 -2.62 2.09
CA GLN A 86 -8.46 -1.43 2.88
C GLN A 86 -8.74 -0.20 1.99
N ALA A 87 -7.94 0.00 0.95
CA ALA A 87 -8.15 1.08 -0.02
C ALA A 87 -9.48 0.94 -0.77
N GLU A 88 -9.82 -0.28 -1.23
CA GLU A 88 -11.11 -0.56 -1.87
C GLU A 88 -12.29 -0.28 -0.93
N THR A 89 -12.17 -0.67 0.34
CA THR A 89 -13.23 -0.46 1.34
C THR A 89 -13.43 1.03 1.63
N LEU A 90 -12.34 1.78 1.81
CA LEU A 90 -12.39 3.22 2.02
C LEU A 90 -12.94 3.96 0.78
N GLN A 91 -12.53 3.54 -0.41
CA GLN A 91 -13.03 4.12 -1.65
C GLN A 91 -14.54 3.90 -1.81
N ALA A 92 -15.05 2.72 -1.45
CA ALA A 92 -16.49 2.44 -1.43
C ALA A 92 -17.24 3.35 -0.43
N GLN A 93 -16.68 3.55 0.77
CA GLN A 93 -17.28 4.45 1.77
C GLN A 93 -17.34 5.90 1.31
N VAL A 94 -16.28 6.41 0.65
CA VAL A 94 -16.28 7.76 0.10
C VAL A 94 -17.32 7.91 -1.01
N ALA A 95 -17.44 6.90 -1.88
CA ALA A 95 -18.45 6.91 -2.94
C ALA A 95 -19.87 6.91 -2.37
N GLU A 96 -20.13 6.12 -1.33
CA GLU A 96 -21.42 6.07 -0.65
C GLU A 96 -21.75 7.40 0.05
N GLN A 97 -20.79 7.98 0.78
CA GLN A 97 -20.98 9.30 1.40
C GLN A 97 -21.26 10.37 0.35
N ALA A 98 -20.51 10.38 -0.77
CA ALA A 98 -20.74 11.32 -1.85
C ALA A 98 -22.17 11.21 -2.42
N HIS A 99 -22.69 9.99 -2.55
CA HIS A 99 -24.08 9.76 -2.98
C HIS A 99 -25.08 10.30 -1.96
N GLN A 100 -24.90 9.99 -0.67
CA GLN A 100 -25.76 10.48 0.40
C GLN A 100 -25.78 12.02 0.48
N PHE A 101 -24.62 12.67 0.30
CA PHE A 101 -24.54 14.12 0.24
C PHE A 101 -25.26 14.71 -0.97
N ALA A 102 -25.16 14.07 -2.14
CA ALA A 102 -25.86 14.51 -3.33
C ALA A 102 -27.39 14.43 -3.14
N GLU A 103 -27.89 13.32 -2.58
CA GLU A 103 -29.31 13.15 -2.28
C GLU A 103 -29.81 14.15 -1.23
N ALA A 104 -29.07 14.31 -0.13
CA ALA A 104 -29.42 15.28 0.92
C ALA A 104 -29.43 16.71 0.37
N SER A 105 -28.45 17.08 -0.46
CA SER A 105 -28.40 18.39 -1.10
C SER A 105 -29.61 18.62 -2.01
N HIS A 106 -30.04 17.60 -2.76
CA HIS A 106 -31.22 17.69 -3.62
C HIS A 106 -32.49 17.91 -2.78
N GLN A 107 -32.68 17.13 -1.71
CA GLN A 107 -33.81 17.28 -0.80
C GLN A 107 -33.84 18.65 -0.12
N MET A 108 -32.67 19.18 0.29
CA MET A 108 -32.57 20.51 0.88
C MET A 108 -32.93 21.61 -0.13
N ALA A 109 -32.51 21.48 -1.39
CA ALA A 109 -32.87 22.42 -2.44
C ALA A 109 -34.38 22.45 -2.68
N GLU A 110 -35.02 21.28 -2.79
CA GLU A 110 -36.49 21.18 -2.93
C GLU A 110 -37.23 21.69 -1.69
N ALA A 111 -36.73 21.41 -0.49
CA ALA A 111 -37.31 21.91 0.76
C ALA A 111 -37.22 23.43 0.83
N SER A 112 -36.10 24.02 0.44
CA SER A 112 -35.92 25.48 0.37
C SER A 112 -36.90 26.10 -0.62
N GLN A 113 -37.04 25.54 -1.82
CA GLN A 113 -37.99 26.05 -2.83
C GLN A 113 -39.44 26.02 -2.33
N ARG A 114 -39.84 24.93 -1.67
CA ARG A 114 -41.17 24.82 -1.06
C ARG A 114 -41.35 25.85 0.05
N HIS A 115 -40.34 26.00 0.91
CA HIS A 115 -40.35 26.98 1.98
C HIS A 115 -40.53 28.41 1.44
N ASP A 116 -39.74 28.80 0.44
CA ASP A 116 -39.81 30.14 -0.16
C ASP A 116 -41.17 30.41 -0.80
N THR A 117 -41.75 29.41 -1.46
CA THR A 117 -43.10 29.50 -2.03
C THR A 117 -44.16 29.71 -0.94
N ILE A 118 -44.07 28.95 0.16
CA ILE A 118 -44.98 29.08 1.30
C ILE A 118 -44.84 30.47 1.94
N VAL A 119 -43.61 30.95 2.14
CA VAL A 119 -43.37 32.28 2.70
C VAL A 119 -43.96 33.36 1.78
N MET A 120 -43.71 33.30 0.47
CA MET A 120 -44.25 34.25 -0.49
C MET A 120 -45.78 34.28 -0.50
N THR A 121 -46.43 33.12 -0.48
CA THR A 121 -47.91 33.02 -0.46
C THR A 121 -48.51 33.53 0.85
N LEU A 122 -47.88 33.23 1.99
CA LEU A 122 -48.28 33.75 3.30
C LEU A 122 -48.12 35.28 3.36
N THR A 123 -46.99 35.82 2.89
CA THR A 123 -46.77 37.27 2.82
C THR A 123 -47.83 37.95 1.98
N THR A 124 -48.11 37.42 0.78
CA THR A 124 -49.17 37.96 -0.11
C THR A 124 -50.54 37.95 0.59
N THR A 125 -50.84 36.88 1.34
CA THR A 125 -52.11 36.76 2.08
C THR A 125 -52.20 37.79 3.20
N ILE A 126 -51.12 38.00 3.96
CA ILE A 126 -51.05 38.99 5.04
C ILE A 126 -51.20 40.41 4.47
N GLU A 127 -50.51 40.73 3.38
CA GLU A 127 -50.61 42.03 2.71
C GLU A 127 -52.04 42.31 2.25
N ASN A 128 -52.69 41.33 1.59
CA ASN A 128 -54.08 41.44 1.17
C ASN A 128 -55.05 41.64 2.35
N GLN A 129 -54.86 40.91 3.45
CA GLN A 129 -55.67 41.10 4.66
C GLN A 129 -55.46 42.49 5.28
N GLN A 130 -54.22 42.99 5.29
CA GLN A 130 -53.92 44.35 5.79
C GLN A 130 -54.59 45.42 4.94
N LEU A 131 -54.56 45.29 3.61
CA LEU A 131 -55.26 46.18 2.68
C LEU A 131 -56.76 46.21 2.95
N GLN A 132 -57.42 45.05 3.04
CA GLN A 132 -58.86 44.97 3.36
C GLN A 132 -59.20 45.60 4.72
N LEU A 133 -58.34 45.43 5.73
CA LEU A 133 -58.52 46.05 7.03
C LEU A 133 -58.35 47.58 6.97
N GLN A 134 -57.43 48.10 6.16
CA GLN A 134 -57.28 49.54 5.96
C GLN A 134 -58.47 50.14 5.20
N GLU A 135 -58.91 49.50 4.13
CA GLU A 135 -60.10 49.92 3.37
C GLU A 135 -61.35 49.88 4.25
N GLY A 136 -61.60 48.78 4.97
CA GLY A 136 -62.73 48.66 5.89
C GLY A 136 -62.71 49.70 7.02
N LYS A 137 -61.53 49.99 7.60
CA LYS A 137 -61.37 51.07 8.58
C LYS A 137 -61.65 52.44 7.97
N SER A 138 -61.19 52.70 6.75
CA SER A 138 -61.43 53.97 6.05
C SER A 138 -62.93 54.19 5.76
N VAL A 139 -63.65 53.13 5.36
CA VAL A 139 -65.10 53.19 5.13
C VAL A 139 -65.85 53.39 6.43
N SER A 140 -65.51 52.66 7.51
CA SER A 140 -66.10 52.88 8.84
C SER A 140 -65.81 54.28 9.38
N PHE A 141 -64.62 54.83 9.12
CA PHE A 141 -64.24 56.18 9.51
C PHE A 141 -65.05 57.24 8.74
N LEU A 142 -65.17 57.12 7.42
CA LEU A 142 -66.00 58.00 6.60
C LEU A 142 -67.48 57.88 6.98
N LYS A 143 -67.98 56.67 7.25
CA LYS A 143 -69.35 56.44 7.74
C LYS A 143 -69.60 57.14 9.07
N ARG A 144 -68.61 57.16 9.97
CA ARG A 144 -68.68 57.84 11.28
C ARG A 144 -68.61 59.37 11.16
N ILE A 145 -67.83 59.92 10.23
CA ILE A 145 -67.70 61.37 10.04
C ILE A 145 -68.88 61.96 9.27
N PHE A 146 -69.36 61.28 8.24
CA PHE A 146 -70.40 61.80 7.34
C PHE A 146 -71.81 61.30 7.67
N GLY A 147 -71.99 60.45 8.69
CA GLY A 147 -73.30 60.07 9.21
C GLY A 147 -74.19 59.31 8.22
N MET A 148 -73.63 58.70 7.18
CA MET A 148 -74.40 57.87 6.25
C MET A 148 -74.73 56.55 6.94
N SER A 149 -76.02 56.27 7.17
CA SER A 149 -76.50 55.02 7.79
C SER A 149 -76.74 53.97 6.72
#